data_AF-Q55436-F1
#
_entry.id   AF-Q55436-F1
#
_cell.length_a   1.000
_cell.length_b   1.000
_cell.length_c   1.000
_cell.angle_alpha   90.00
_cell.angle_beta   90.00
_cell.angle_gamma   90.00
#
_symmetry.space_group_name_H-M   'P 1'
#
loop_
_entity.id
_entity.type
_entity.pdbx_description
1 polymer ?
#
loop_
_entity_poly.entity_id
_entity_poly.type
_entity_poly.pdbx_seq_one_letter_code
_entity_poly.pdbx_strand_id
1 'polypeptide(L)'
;MTRRESANPEVTENSAVVPGQTVDFDIQQQLAELQELLYDSFHIPLTAWSVVDEEKILDQIDVIAEFIPGAVHRAIAILEREQQILQGAELEAQRMIEVAHQEAQRIKDESGIIQKAQYEADQYKAQVQQDCDALQRQVQQECEALQRQTQQECDTLRRQTMGELEQIKQVTHQEIQQFRQQTVQECEALQKQTEQEATEMQRDVDTYADRLLSRLEGELGQMMRSVSQSRQILYENSAEHNATITNRPPVATPSPVLPPSPGPKPPRGDRPRRRSR
;
A
#
# COMPACT_ATOMS: atom_id res chain seq x y z
N MET A 1 40.32 -3.34 -9.58
CA MET A 1 41.26 -4.18 -10.35
C MET A 1 41.79 -3.38 -11.52
N THR A 2 43.02 -2.87 -11.40
CA THR A 2 43.96 -2.43 -12.47
C THR A 2 45.17 -1.82 -11.74
N ARG A 3 46.06 -2.70 -11.26
CA ARG A 3 47.42 -2.88 -11.78
C ARG A 3 48.28 -1.62 -11.63
N ARG A 4 48.84 -1.45 -10.42
CA ARG A 4 50.06 -0.67 -10.20
C ARG A 4 51.17 -1.36 -10.97
N GLU A 5 51.69 -0.68 -11.98
CA GLU A 5 52.85 -1.10 -12.75
C GLU A 5 54.10 -0.67 -11.98
N SER A 6 54.89 -1.68 -11.65
CA SER A 6 56.08 -1.62 -10.83
C SER A 6 57.19 -0.84 -11.55
N ALA A 7 57.39 0.41 -11.19
CA ALA A 7 58.61 1.14 -11.53
C ALA A 7 59.73 0.62 -10.61
N ASN A 8 60.43 -0.38 -11.12
CA ASN A 8 61.68 -0.89 -10.57
C ASN A 8 62.71 0.27 -10.59
N PRO A 9 63.27 0.73 -9.46
CA PRO A 9 64.42 1.61 -9.54
C PRO A 9 65.59 0.75 -9.97
N GLU A 10 66.12 1.04 -11.15
CA GLU A 10 67.41 0.54 -11.61
C GLU A 10 68.43 0.74 -10.49
N VAL A 11 68.85 -0.37 -9.90
CA VAL A 11 70.09 -0.43 -9.12
C VAL A 11 71.19 -0.17 -10.14
N THR A 12 71.51 1.11 -10.33
CA THR A 12 72.74 1.52 -11.00
C THR A 12 73.85 1.15 -10.03
N GLU A 13 74.31 -0.10 -10.11
CA GLU A 13 75.64 -0.50 -9.65
C GLU A 13 76.64 0.31 -10.48
N ASN A 14 76.84 1.57 -10.10
CA ASN A 14 78.04 2.31 -10.45
C ASN A 14 79.16 1.66 -9.67
N SER A 15 79.70 0.58 -10.25
CA SER A 15 81.04 0.10 -9.98
C SER A 15 81.97 1.30 -10.06
N ALA A 16 82.32 1.79 -8.87
CA ALA A 16 83.35 2.77 -8.70
C ALA A 16 84.63 2.15 -9.26
N VAL A 17 84.97 2.53 -10.49
CA VAL A 17 86.32 2.38 -11.01
C VAL A 17 87.23 3.09 -10.02
N VAL A 18 87.91 2.31 -9.18
CA VAL A 18 88.99 2.79 -8.32
C VAL A 18 90.18 3.05 -9.23
N PRO A 19 90.55 4.30 -9.57
CA PRO A 19 91.74 4.56 -10.36
C PRO A 19 92.88 4.77 -9.37
N GLY A 20 93.66 3.72 -9.13
CA GLY A 20 94.69 3.79 -8.11
C GLY A 20 95.68 2.64 -8.12
N GLN A 21 96.08 2.14 -9.29
CA GLN A 21 97.33 1.39 -9.41
C GLN A 21 98.42 2.34 -9.93
N THR A 22 98.91 3.19 -9.04
CA THR A 22 100.22 3.80 -9.20
C THR A 22 101.22 2.89 -8.51
N VAL A 23 102.23 2.46 -9.28
CA VAL A 23 103.39 1.65 -8.89
C VAL A 23 103.64 1.69 -7.39
N ASP A 24 103.37 0.57 -6.72
CA ASP A 24 103.52 0.42 -5.27
C ASP A 24 105.02 0.45 -4.96
N PHE A 25 105.50 1.61 -4.51
CA PHE A 25 106.86 1.74 -4.00
C PHE A 25 106.91 0.97 -2.69
N ASP A 26 107.37 -0.27 -2.75
CA ASP A 26 107.44 -1.14 -1.61
C ASP A 26 108.65 -0.76 -0.76
N ILE A 27 108.41 0.05 0.29
CA ILE A 27 109.43 0.53 1.23
C ILE A 27 110.22 -0.65 1.79
N GLN A 28 109.60 -1.82 1.95
CA GLN A 28 110.26 -3.04 2.43
C GLN A 28 111.31 -3.54 1.43
N GLN A 29 111.03 -3.46 0.14
CA GLN A 29 111.96 -3.87 -0.92
C GLN A 29 113.17 -2.93 -0.99
N GLN A 30 112.96 -1.61 -0.86
CA GLN A 30 114.04 -0.62 -0.91
C GLN A 30 114.91 -0.62 0.35
N LEU A 31 114.33 -0.91 1.53
CA LEU A 31 115.09 -1.17 2.75
C LEU A 31 115.90 -2.48 2.65
N ALA A 32 115.35 -3.51 1.99
CA ALA A 32 116.04 -4.77 1.76
C ALA A 32 117.23 -4.59 0.81
N GLU A 33 117.10 -3.79 -0.25
CA GLU A 33 118.20 -3.42 -1.15
C GLU A 33 119.29 -2.59 -0.44
N LEU A 34 118.92 -1.66 0.45
CA LEU A 34 119.88 -0.96 1.32
C LEU A 34 120.60 -1.93 2.27
N GLN A 35 119.85 -2.88 2.83
CA GLN A 35 120.40 -3.91 3.71
C GLN A 35 121.36 -4.84 2.95
N GLU A 36 121.07 -5.20 1.70
CA GLU A 36 121.94 -6.00 0.83
C GLU A 36 123.24 -5.25 0.49
N LEU A 37 123.17 -3.96 0.13
CA LEU A 37 124.34 -3.08 -0.05
C LEU A 37 125.22 -2.99 1.20
N LEU A 38 124.62 -3.07 2.40
CA LEU A 38 125.34 -3.12 3.67
C LEU A 38 125.94 -4.52 3.94
N TYR A 39 125.28 -5.60 3.54
CA TYR A 39 125.79 -6.97 3.69
C TYR A 39 126.94 -7.29 2.72
N ASP A 40 126.88 -6.80 1.48
CA ASP A 40 127.93 -6.98 0.45
C ASP A 40 129.15 -6.08 0.69
N SER A 41 129.07 -5.18 1.67
CA SER A 41 130.17 -4.29 2.03
C SER A 41 131.35 -5.06 2.62
N PHE A 42 132.57 -4.60 2.34
CA PHE A 42 133.79 -5.32 2.73
C PHE A 42 133.96 -5.27 4.26
N HIS A 43 133.65 -6.39 4.92
CA HIS A 43 133.73 -6.50 6.38
C HIS A 43 135.17 -6.78 6.82
N ILE A 44 135.70 -5.95 7.71
CA ILE A 44 137.07 -6.12 8.23
C ILE A 44 137.05 -7.21 9.32
N PRO A 45 137.70 -8.37 9.13
CA PRO A 45 137.67 -9.45 10.12
C PRO A 45 138.38 -9.03 11.42
N LEU A 46 137.79 -9.39 12.57
CA LEU A 46 138.12 -8.97 13.95
C LEU A 46 137.71 -7.54 14.37
N THR A 47 137.06 -6.73 13.52
CA THR A 47 136.48 -5.44 13.94
C THR A 47 135.02 -5.34 13.53
N ALA A 48 134.22 -4.55 14.26
CA ALA A 48 132.81 -4.31 13.93
C ALA A 48 132.62 -3.27 12.80
N TRP A 49 133.63 -3.07 11.95
CA TRP A 49 133.66 -1.98 10.95
C TRP A 49 133.53 -2.57 9.55
N SER A 50 132.55 -2.11 8.78
CA SER A 50 132.43 -2.43 7.35
C SER A 50 132.83 -1.22 6.52
N VAL A 51 133.54 -1.47 5.41
CA VAL A 51 133.87 -0.47 4.42
C VAL A 51 132.77 -0.47 3.38
N VAL A 52 131.97 0.60 3.37
CA VAL A 52 130.82 0.73 2.50
C VAL A 52 131.07 1.83 1.49
N ASP A 53 130.54 1.62 0.28
CA ASP A 53 130.53 2.63 -0.77
C ASP A 53 129.54 3.75 -0.37
N GLU A 54 130.09 4.85 0.13
CA GLU A 54 129.33 5.99 0.66
C GLU A 54 128.37 6.56 -0.40
N GLU A 55 128.78 6.58 -1.67
CA GLU A 55 127.99 7.13 -2.78
C GLU A 55 126.74 6.27 -3.05
N LYS A 56 126.90 4.94 -3.12
CA LYS A 56 125.77 4.03 -3.36
C LYS A 56 124.78 3.95 -2.21
N ILE A 57 125.24 4.04 -0.95
CA ILE A 57 124.33 4.07 0.20
C ILE A 57 123.60 5.40 0.30
N LEU A 58 124.27 6.52 0.04
CA LEU A 58 123.63 7.83 0.02
C LEU A 58 122.55 7.89 -1.07
N ASP A 59 122.85 7.44 -2.29
CA ASP A 59 121.88 7.37 -3.39
C ASP A 59 120.65 6.54 -3.01
N GLN A 60 120.84 5.39 -2.37
CA GLN A 60 119.74 4.53 -1.94
C GLN A 60 118.94 5.11 -0.77
N ILE A 61 119.59 5.81 0.17
CA ILE A 61 118.92 6.56 1.24
C ILE A 61 118.13 7.74 0.66
N ASP A 62 118.66 8.43 -0.35
CA ASP A 62 118.00 9.55 -1.02
C ASP A 62 116.74 9.08 -1.76
N VAL A 63 116.81 7.94 -2.46
CA VAL A 63 115.63 7.28 -3.05
C VAL A 63 114.58 6.97 -1.98
N ILE A 64 114.96 6.32 -0.87
CA ILE A 64 114.03 6.00 0.22
C ILE A 64 113.44 7.29 0.84
N ALA A 65 114.25 8.31 1.04
CA ALA A 65 113.85 9.60 1.62
C ALA A 65 112.92 10.40 0.70
N GLU A 66 113.08 10.29 -0.62
CA GLU A 66 112.24 10.97 -1.61
C GLU A 66 110.82 10.35 -1.66
N PHE A 67 110.70 9.03 -1.50
CA PHE A 67 109.42 8.31 -1.65
C PHE A 67 108.66 8.04 -0.34
N ILE A 68 109.32 7.95 0.83
CA ILE A 68 108.63 7.76 2.14
C ILE A 68 107.55 8.81 2.41
N PRO A 69 107.79 10.13 2.24
CA PRO A 69 106.78 11.15 2.50
C PRO A 69 105.53 10.93 1.67
N GLY A 70 105.67 10.56 0.40
CA GLY A 70 104.54 10.29 -0.49
C GLY A 70 103.70 9.08 -0.03
N ALA A 71 104.34 8.02 0.45
CA ALA A 71 103.64 6.84 0.98
C ALA A 71 102.89 7.14 2.28
N VAL A 72 103.49 7.89 3.21
CA VAL A 72 102.85 8.29 4.47
C VAL A 72 101.66 9.22 4.22
N HIS A 73 101.77 10.21 3.32
CA HIS A 73 100.64 11.07 2.96
C HIS A 73 99.48 10.29 2.35
N ARG A 74 99.75 9.26 1.52
CA ARG A 74 98.71 8.37 1.00
C ARG A 74 98.02 7.57 2.10
N ALA A 75 98.78 7.01 3.05
CA ALA A 75 98.20 6.28 4.17
C ALA A 75 97.30 7.17 5.04
N ILE A 76 97.72 8.40 5.31
CA ILE A 76 96.90 9.40 6.01
C ILE A 76 95.63 9.72 5.21
N ALA A 77 95.74 9.96 3.90
CA ALA A 77 94.58 10.25 3.05
C ALA A 77 93.58 9.09 2.98
N ILE A 78 94.05 7.83 3.02
CA ILE A 78 93.20 6.64 3.10
C ILE A 78 92.48 6.58 4.44
N LEU A 79 93.18 6.80 5.56
CA LEU A 79 92.60 6.84 6.91
C LEU A 79 91.54 7.95 7.03
N GLU A 80 91.83 9.15 6.52
CA GLU A 80 90.87 10.26 6.50
C GLU A 80 89.64 9.92 5.66
N ARG A 81 89.83 9.29 4.49
CA ARG A 81 88.73 8.85 3.62
C ARG A 81 87.89 7.74 4.26
N GLU A 82 88.53 6.77 4.91
CA GLU A 82 87.83 5.73 5.68
C GLU A 82 87.00 6.35 6.80
N GLN A 83 87.57 7.29 7.55
CA GLN A 83 86.87 7.99 8.62
C GLN A 83 85.67 8.78 8.08
N GLN A 84 85.79 9.44 6.93
CA GLN A 84 84.68 10.10 6.26
C GLN A 84 83.58 9.12 5.83
N ILE A 85 83.94 7.95 5.30
CA ILE A 85 82.99 6.91 4.91
C ILE A 85 82.27 6.36 6.14
N LEU A 86 82.99 6.07 7.23
CA LEU A 86 82.41 5.57 8.49
C LEU A 86 81.44 6.59 9.08
N GLN A 87 81.83 7.86 9.16
CA GLN A 87 80.94 8.93 9.66
C GLN A 87 79.71 9.11 8.76
N GLY A 88 79.89 9.05 7.44
CA GLY A 88 78.78 9.09 6.48
C GLY A 88 77.82 7.92 6.66
N ALA A 89 78.34 6.71 6.80
CA ALA A 89 77.57 5.49 7.02
C ALA A 89 76.84 5.50 8.37
N GLU A 90 77.47 6.01 9.44
CA GLU A 90 76.84 6.17 10.75
C GLU A 90 75.66 7.13 10.71
N LEU A 91 75.83 8.30 10.09
CA LEU A 91 74.77 9.28 9.89
C LEU A 91 73.62 8.71 9.06
N GLU A 92 73.93 7.99 7.99
CA GLU A 92 72.92 7.39 7.12
C GLU A 92 72.18 6.23 7.81
N ALA A 93 72.89 5.40 8.58
CA ALA A 93 72.28 4.37 9.41
C ALA A 93 71.35 4.97 10.48
N GLN A 94 71.78 6.04 11.16
CA GLN A 94 70.95 6.76 12.14
C GLN A 94 69.69 7.32 11.48
N ARG A 95 69.84 7.94 10.30
CA ARG A 95 68.71 8.46 9.51
C ARG A 95 67.73 7.35 9.10
N MET A 96 68.23 6.20 8.65
CA MET A 96 67.37 5.07 8.30
C MET A 96 66.60 4.54 9.50
N ILE A 97 67.24 4.42 10.66
CA ILE A 97 66.59 3.99 11.90
C ILE A 97 65.50 4.98 12.30
N GLU A 98 65.78 6.28 12.22
CA GLU A 98 64.83 7.32 12.58
C GLU A 98 63.60 7.33 11.66
N VAL A 99 63.80 7.23 10.34
CA VAL A 99 62.70 7.11 9.36
C VAL A 99 61.90 5.82 9.59
N ALA A 100 62.57 4.69 9.83
CA ALA A 100 61.90 3.43 10.10
C ALA A 100 61.05 3.49 11.38
N HIS A 101 61.54 4.15 12.43
CA HIS A 101 60.78 4.37 13.66
C HIS A 101 59.57 5.27 13.45
N GLN A 102 59.72 6.39 12.72
CA GLN A 102 58.61 7.28 12.41
C GLN A 102 57.52 6.56 11.61
N GLU A 103 57.91 5.79 10.60
CA GLU A 103 56.96 5.03 9.79
C GLU A 103 56.27 3.92 10.59
N ALA A 104 57.00 3.23 11.47
CA ALA A 104 56.42 2.24 12.37
C ALA A 104 55.42 2.87 13.36
N GLN A 105 55.67 4.08 13.84
CA GLN A 105 54.72 4.84 14.66
C GLN A 105 53.48 5.21 13.85
N ARG A 106 53.65 5.73 12.63
CA ARG A 106 52.55 6.09 11.74
C ARG A 106 51.63 4.91 11.44
N ILE A 107 52.20 3.75 11.08
CA ILE A 107 51.42 2.53 10.80
C ILE A 107 50.65 2.06 12.05
N LYS A 108 51.25 2.17 13.25
CA LYS A 108 50.58 1.82 14.51
C LYS A 108 49.41 2.76 14.79
N ASP A 109 49.60 4.06 14.60
CA ASP A 109 48.54 5.05 14.82
C ASP A 109 47.40 4.85 13.83
N GLU A 110 47.70 4.64 12.54
CA GLU A 110 46.71 4.30 11.52
C GLU A 110 45.95 3.02 11.88
N SER A 111 46.64 1.96 12.33
CA SER A 111 46.01 0.72 12.81
C SER A 111 45.12 0.95 14.04
N GLY A 112 45.54 1.81 14.96
CA GLY A 112 44.77 2.15 16.16
C GLY A 112 43.47 2.88 15.82
N ILE A 113 43.52 3.83 14.88
CA ILE A 113 42.35 4.54 14.37
C ILE A 113 41.37 3.56 13.69
N ILE A 114 41.88 2.65 12.86
CA ILE A 114 41.06 1.65 12.18
C ILE A 114 40.37 0.72 13.18
N GLN A 115 41.09 0.22 14.19
CA GLN A 115 40.51 -0.63 15.23
C GLN A 115 39.43 0.09 16.04
N LYS A 116 39.68 1.35 16.40
CA LYS A 116 38.70 2.17 17.11
C LYS A 116 37.45 2.41 16.26
N ALA A 117 37.63 2.77 15.00
CA ALA A 117 36.52 2.98 14.06
C ALA A 117 35.71 1.70 13.83
N GLN A 118 36.37 0.53 13.75
CA GLN A 118 35.71 -0.77 13.67
C GLN A 118 34.90 -1.07 14.92
N TYR A 119 35.48 -0.87 16.11
CA TYR A 119 34.77 -1.09 17.38
C TYR A 119 33.52 -0.20 17.48
N GLU A 120 33.65 1.09 17.19
CA GLU A 120 32.52 2.01 17.18
C GLU A 120 31.46 1.61 16.14
N ALA A 121 31.87 1.25 14.93
CA ALA A 121 30.94 0.79 13.89
C ALA A 121 30.17 -0.47 14.31
N ASP A 122 30.84 -1.43 14.95
CA ASP A 122 30.19 -2.66 15.42
C ASP A 122 29.28 -2.40 16.62
N GLN A 123 29.64 -1.47 17.52
CA GLN A 123 28.74 -0.99 18.57
C GLN A 123 27.49 -0.33 17.97
N TYR A 124 27.65 0.54 16.99
CA TYR A 124 26.51 1.17 16.32
C TYR A 124 25.62 0.15 15.63
N LYS A 125 26.18 -0.87 14.95
CA LYS A 125 25.39 -1.94 14.35
C LYS A 125 24.61 -2.73 15.40
N ALA A 126 25.24 -3.09 16.52
CA ALA A 126 24.58 -3.82 17.59
C ALA A 126 23.43 -2.99 18.20
N GLN A 127 23.66 -1.69 18.42
CA GLN A 127 22.63 -0.78 18.91
C GLN A 127 21.47 -0.65 17.94
N VAL A 128 21.74 -0.41 16.66
CA VAL A 128 20.70 -0.29 15.62
C VAL A 128 19.91 -1.59 15.48
N GLN A 129 20.57 -2.75 15.55
CA GLN A 129 19.88 -4.04 15.54
C GLN A 129 18.94 -4.19 16.73
N GLN A 130 19.39 -3.84 17.94
CA GLN A 130 18.55 -3.86 19.13
C GLN A 130 17.35 -2.91 19.00
N ASP A 131 17.56 -1.71 18.48
CA ASP A 131 16.51 -0.70 18.30
C ASP A 131 15.50 -1.16 17.23
N CYS A 132 15.97 -1.73 16.12
CA CYS A 132 15.10 -2.32 15.10
C CYS A 132 14.26 -3.47 15.65
N ASP A 133 14.86 -4.38 16.43
CA ASP A 133 14.16 -5.49 17.06
C ASP A 133 13.12 -4.98 18.07
N ALA A 134 13.46 -3.97 18.86
CA ALA A 134 12.56 -3.36 19.82
C ALA A 134 11.37 -2.69 19.11
N LEU A 135 11.65 -1.90 18.07
CA LEU A 135 10.63 -1.23 17.26
C LEU A 135 9.72 -2.25 16.57
N GLN A 136 10.28 -3.33 16.01
CA GLN A 136 9.51 -4.39 15.37
C GLN A 136 8.55 -5.05 16.37
N ARG A 137 9.03 -5.36 17.59
CA ARG A 137 8.18 -5.92 18.66
C ARG A 137 7.07 -4.94 19.06
N GLN A 138 7.39 -3.66 19.17
CA GLN A 138 6.39 -2.63 19.50
C GLN A 138 5.31 -2.55 18.41
N VAL A 139 5.71 -2.43 17.14
CA VAL A 139 4.77 -2.36 16.01
C VAL A 139 3.92 -3.62 15.94
N GLN A 140 4.49 -4.79 16.20
CA GLN A 140 3.73 -6.04 16.23
C GLN A 140 2.68 -6.03 17.36
N GLN A 141 3.04 -5.58 18.57
CA GLN A 141 2.10 -5.45 19.69
C GLN A 141 0.98 -4.45 19.41
N GLU A 142 1.31 -3.29 18.82
CA GLU A 142 0.34 -2.28 18.44
C GLU A 142 -0.63 -2.80 17.36
N CYS A 143 -0.09 -3.50 16.36
CA CYS A 143 -0.90 -4.13 15.31
C CYS A 143 -1.84 -5.20 15.88
N GLU A 144 -1.35 -6.07 16.77
CA GLU A 144 -2.18 -7.07 17.45
C GLU A 144 -3.26 -6.43 18.33
N ALA A 145 -2.92 -5.36 19.05
CA ALA A 145 -3.88 -4.61 19.87
C ALA A 145 -4.98 -3.97 19.01
N LEU A 146 -4.60 -3.31 17.91
CA LEU A 146 -5.54 -2.69 16.98
C LEU A 146 -6.44 -3.73 16.32
N GLN A 147 -5.89 -4.86 15.88
CA GLN A 147 -6.67 -5.97 15.33
C GLN A 147 -7.71 -6.49 16.33
N ARG A 148 -7.32 -6.69 17.60
CA ARG A 148 -8.25 -7.11 18.66
C ARG A 148 -9.35 -6.08 18.89
N GLN A 149 -9.00 -4.80 18.93
CA GLN A 149 -9.97 -3.72 19.09
C GLN A 149 -10.96 -3.69 17.92
N THR A 150 -10.49 -3.69 16.67
CA THR A 150 -11.35 -3.68 15.49
C THR A 150 -12.25 -4.91 15.45
N GLN A 151 -11.73 -6.09 15.82
CA GLN A 151 -12.53 -7.31 15.90
C GLN A 151 -13.66 -7.17 16.94
N GLN A 152 -13.35 -6.65 18.12
CA GLN A 152 -14.34 -6.39 19.17
C GLN A 152 -15.41 -5.40 18.71
N GLU A 153 -15.02 -4.30 18.06
CA GLU A 153 -15.94 -3.30 17.51
C GLU A 153 -16.84 -3.89 16.40
N CYS A 154 -16.29 -4.74 15.55
CA CYS A 154 -17.06 -5.46 14.54
C CYS A 154 -18.07 -6.41 15.18
N ASP A 155 -17.67 -7.14 16.23
CA ASP A 155 -18.53 -8.08 16.94
C ASP A 155 -19.61 -7.38 17.79
N THR A 156 -19.34 -6.19 18.34
CA THR A 156 -20.35 -5.38 19.02
C THR A 156 -21.36 -4.83 18.02
N LEU A 157 -20.89 -4.23 16.92
CA LEU A 157 -21.75 -3.69 15.87
C LEU A 157 -22.63 -4.79 15.28
N ARG A 158 -22.05 -5.95 14.95
CA ARG A 158 -22.79 -7.10 14.43
C ARG A 158 -23.89 -7.55 15.39
N ARG A 159 -23.61 -7.62 16.70
CA ARG A 159 -24.61 -7.98 17.72
C ARG A 159 -25.73 -6.94 17.83
N GLN A 160 -25.38 -5.65 17.77
CA GLN A 160 -26.36 -4.56 17.78
C GLN A 160 -27.27 -4.64 16.57
N THR A 161 -26.71 -4.72 15.36
CA THR A 161 -27.51 -4.83 14.12
C THR A 161 -28.39 -6.07 14.10
N MET A 162 -27.91 -7.22 14.59
CA MET A 162 -28.74 -8.42 14.72
C MET A 162 -29.90 -8.22 15.72
N GLY A 163 -29.64 -7.56 16.85
CA GLY A 163 -30.67 -7.22 17.83
C GLY A 163 -31.74 -6.29 17.26
N GLU A 164 -31.31 -5.22 16.59
CA GLU A 164 -32.22 -4.27 15.92
C GLU A 164 -33.05 -4.94 14.83
N LEU A 165 -32.43 -5.80 14.02
CA LEU A 165 -33.13 -6.53 12.96
C LEU A 165 -34.21 -7.46 13.55
N GLU A 166 -33.90 -8.19 14.62
CA GLU A 166 -34.89 -9.06 15.26
C GLU A 166 -36.00 -8.24 15.92
N GLN A 167 -35.68 -7.08 16.51
CA GLN A 167 -36.69 -6.17 17.06
C GLN A 167 -37.63 -5.63 15.96
N ILE A 168 -37.07 -5.13 14.85
CA ILE A 168 -37.86 -4.65 13.71
C ILE A 168 -38.75 -5.78 13.19
N LYS A 169 -38.19 -6.97 12.99
CA LYS A 169 -38.95 -8.14 12.54
C LYS A 169 -40.11 -8.48 13.48
N GLN A 170 -39.90 -8.43 14.79
CA GLN A 170 -40.95 -8.70 15.78
C GLN A 170 -42.04 -7.62 15.73
N VAL A 171 -41.67 -6.35 15.72
CA VAL A 171 -42.62 -5.23 15.66
C VAL A 171 -43.43 -5.28 14.37
N THR A 172 -42.77 -5.39 13.21
CA THR A 172 -43.46 -5.50 11.91
C THR A 172 -44.39 -6.71 11.87
N HIS A 173 -43.99 -7.85 12.43
CA HIS A 173 -44.87 -9.02 12.51
C HIS A 173 -46.10 -8.71 13.37
N GLN A 174 -45.93 -8.11 14.55
CA GLN A 174 -47.03 -7.75 15.44
C GLN A 174 -47.97 -6.74 14.79
N GLU A 175 -47.45 -5.69 14.16
CA GLU A 175 -48.24 -4.68 13.45
C GLU A 175 -49.05 -5.29 12.30
N ILE A 176 -48.44 -6.17 11.50
CA ILE A 176 -49.15 -6.88 10.42
C ILE A 176 -50.27 -7.74 10.99
N GLN A 177 -50.04 -8.46 12.09
CA GLN A 177 -51.07 -9.28 12.73
C GLN A 177 -52.22 -8.43 13.27
N GLN A 178 -51.92 -7.31 13.93
CA GLN A 178 -52.93 -6.38 14.43
C GLN A 178 -53.75 -5.79 13.29
N PHE A 179 -53.08 -5.29 12.25
CA PHE A 179 -53.74 -4.73 11.08
C PHE A 179 -54.65 -5.77 10.41
N ARG A 180 -54.17 -7.00 10.22
CA ARG A 180 -54.98 -8.10 9.70
C ARG A 180 -56.24 -8.36 10.53
N GLN A 181 -56.12 -8.40 11.86
CA GLN A 181 -57.26 -8.62 12.74
C GLN A 181 -58.28 -7.48 12.65
N GLN A 182 -57.82 -6.23 12.63
CA GLN A 182 -58.68 -5.06 12.47
C GLN A 182 -59.42 -5.11 11.13
N THR A 183 -58.70 -5.34 10.03
CA THR A 183 -59.32 -5.43 8.70
C THR A 183 -60.36 -6.54 8.63
N VAL A 184 -60.10 -7.72 9.22
CA VAL A 184 -61.08 -8.81 9.27
C VAL A 184 -62.32 -8.39 10.07
N GLN A 185 -62.14 -7.78 11.24
CA GLN A 185 -63.26 -7.31 12.06
C GLN A 185 -64.11 -6.26 11.35
N GLU A 186 -63.48 -5.29 10.67
CA GLU A 186 -64.17 -4.28 9.87
C GLU A 186 -64.94 -4.90 8.70
N CYS A 187 -64.34 -5.86 8.00
CA CYS A 187 -65.02 -6.60 6.92
C CYS A 187 -66.24 -7.36 7.45
N GLU A 188 -66.12 -8.05 8.57
CA GLU A 188 -67.23 -8.77 9.20
C GLU A 188 -68.35 -7.83 9.65
N ALA A 189 -68.00 -6.67 10.21
CA ALA A 189 -68.97 -5.66 10.62
C ALA A 189 -69.73 -5.09 9.41
N LEU A 190 -69.01 -4.75 8.33
CA LEU A 190 -69.61 -4.25 7.10
C LEU A 190 -70.48 -5.30 6.41
N GLN A 191 -70.06 -6.56 6.43
CA GLN A 191 -70.86 -7.69 5.93
C GLN A 191 -72.17 -7.80 6.70
N LYS A 192 -72.13 -7.82 8.04
CA LYS A 192 -73.34 -7.88 8.89
C LYS A 192 -74.27 -6.70 8.64
N GLN A 193 -73.72 -5.50 8.51
CA GLN A 193 -74.52 -4.31 8.21
C GLN A 193 -75.20 -4.43 6.84
N THR A 194 -74.46 -4.84 5.81
CA THR A 194 -75.01 -5.00 4.45
C THR A 194 -76.09 -6.09 4.41
N GLU A 195 -75.91 -7.19 5.14
CA GLU A 195 -76.91 -8.24 5.29
C GLU A 195 -78.18 -7.72 5.98
N GLN A 196 -78.03 -6.94 7.06
CA GLN A 196 -79.16 -6.31 7.74
C GLN A 196 -79.94 -5.38 6.81
N GLU A 197 -79.25 -4.44 6.15
CA GLU A 197 -79.85 -3.52 5.19
C GLU A 197 -80.56 -4.25 4.04
N ALA A 198 -79.99 -5.34 3.53
CA ALA A 198 -80.61 -6.16 2.50
C ALA A 198 -81.91 -6.83 3.01
N THR A 199 -81.92 -7.34 4.24
CA THR A 199 -83.15 -7.94 4.82
C THR A 199 -84.23 -6.90 5.11
N GLU A 200 -83.85 -5.68 5.52
CA GLU A 200 -84.79 -4.58 5.70
C GLU A 200 -85.39 -4.15 4.36
N MET A 201 -84.55 -3.97 3.34
CA MET A 201 -85.01 -3.65 1.99
C MET A 201 -85.96 -4.72 1.42
N GLN A 202 -85.66 -6.01 1.65
CA GLN A 202 -86.57 -7.10 1.25
C GLN A 202 -87.93 -6.98 1.93
N ARG A 203 -87.96 -6.76 3.25
CA ARG A 203 -89.22 -6.55 4.00
C ARG A 203 -90.00 -5.34 3.51
N ASP A 204 -89.32 -4.25 3.17
CA ASP A 204 -89.94 -3.04 2.63
C ASP A 204 -90.55 -3.30 1.25
N VAL A 205 -89.86 -4.04 0.39
CA VAL A 205 -90.35 -4.45 -0.94
C VAL A 205 -91.57 -5.37 -0.80
N ASP A 206 -91.51 -6.36 0.08
CA ASP A 206 -92.63 -7.28 0.34
C ASP A 206 -93.85 -6.51 0.87
N THR A 207 -93.64 -5.61 1.83
CA THR A 207 -94.69 -4.75 2.38
C THR A 207 -95.30 -3.84 1.30
N TYR A 208 -94.48 -3.30 0.41
CA TYR A 208 -94.95 -2.49 -0.72
C TYR A 208 -95.79 -3.33 -1.70
N ALA A 209 -95.34 -4.56 -2.01
CA ALA A 209 -96.07 -5.49 -2.86
C ALA A 209 -97.44 -5.83 -2.27
N ASP A 210 -97.51 -6.15 -0.97
CA ASP A 210 -98.78 -6.45 -0.27
C ASP A 210 -99.74 -5.25 -0.31
N ARG A 211 -99.24 -4.03 -0.06
CA ARG A 211 -100.06 -2.81 -0.15
C ARG A 211 -100.57 -2.56 -1.56
N LEU A 212 -99.72 -2.76 -2.57
CA LEU A 212 -100.09 -2.59 -3.98
C LEU A 212 -101.16 -3.62 -4.38
N LEU A 213 -100.96 -4.89 -4.03
CA LEU A 213 -101.90 -5.97 -4.31
C LEU A 213 -103.24 -5.73 -3.61
N SER A 214 -103.24 -5.37 -2.32
CA SER A 214 -104.44 -5.05 -1.55
C SER A 214 -105.22 -3.87 -2.18
N ARG A 215 -104.49 -2.87 -2.69
CA ARG A 215 -105.10 -1.74 -3.39
C ARG A 215 -105.74 -2.17 -4.70
N LEU A 216 -105.03 -2.95 -5.52
CA LEU A 216 -105.57 -3.47 -6.78
C LEU A 216 -106.80 -4.35 -6.55
N GLU A 217 -106.76 -5.21 -5.53
CA GLU A 217 -107.91 -6.01 -5.10
C GLU A 217 -109.10 -5.13 -4.71
N GLY A 218 -108.87 -4.08 -3.92
CA GLY A 218 -109.90 -3.11 -3.55
C GLY A 218 -110.50 -2.37 -4.75
N GLU A 219 -109.66 -1.89 -5.68
CA GLU A 219 -110.08 -1.21 -6.91
C GLU A 219 -110.90 -2.14 -7.83
N LEU A 220 -110.45 -3.39 -8.02
CA LEU A 220 -111.19 -4.41 -8.78
C LEU A 220 -112.51 -4.77 -8.09
N GLY A 221 -112.52 -4.91 -6.76
CA GLY A 221 -113.74 -5.19 -5.99
C GLY A 221 -114.76 -4.05 -6.04
N GLN A 222 -114.32 -2.79 -6.07
CA GLN A 222 -115.19 -1.64 -6.34
C GLN A 222 -115.76 -1.69 -7.75
N MET A 223 -114.94 -1.98 -8.75
CA MET A 223 -115.39 -2.09 -10.14
C MET A 223 -116.41 -3.21 -10.34
N MET A 224 -116.19 -4.39 -9.76
CA MET A 224 -117.16 -5.50 -9.81
C MET A 224 -118.49 -5.16 -9.13
N ARG A 225 -118.46 -4.43 -8.01
CA ARG A 225 -119.69 -3.93 -7.36
C ARG A 225 -120.42 -2.93 -8.23
N SER A 226 -119.71 -2.00 -8.84
CA SER A 226 -120.29 -1.04 -9.79
C SER A 226 -120.96 -1.77 -10.98
N VAL A 227 -120.30 -2.75 -11.59
CA VAL A 227 -120.87 -3.56 -12.68
C VAL A 227 -122.09 -4.37 -12.22
N SER A 228 -122.03 -4.98 -11.04
CA SER A 228 -123.17 -5.74 -10.48
C SER A 228 -124.35 -4.82 -10.18
N GLN A 229 -124.09 -3.63 -9.63
CA GLN A 229 -125.10 -2.61 -9.39
C GLN A 229 -125.70 -2.09 -10.70
N SER A 230 -124.88 -1.86 -11.74
CA SER A 230 -125.40 -1.52 -13.07
C SER A 230 -126.26 -2.65 -13.66
N ARG A 231 -125.88 -3.93 -13.50
CA ARG A 231 -126.72 -5.06 -13.92
C ARG A 231 -128.02 -5.16 -13.12
N GLN A 232 -127.98 -4.91 -11.81
CA GLN A 232 -129.16 -4.89 -10.95
C GLN A 232 -130.14 -3.79 -11.39
N ILE A 233 -129.62 -2.58 -11.65
CA ILE A 233 -130.40 -1.45 -12.20
C ILE A 233 -130.98 -1.82 -13.56
N LEU A 234 -130.25 -2.56 -14.40
CA LEU A 234 -130.78 -3.06 -15.67
C LEU A 234 -131.87 -4.13 -15.47
N TYR A 235 -131.80 -4.97 -14.43
CA TYR A 235 -132.88 -5.91 -14.10
C TYR A 235 -134.13 -5.20 -13.56
N GLU A 236 -133.97 -4.18 -12.70
CA GLU A 236 -135.07 -3.31 -12.25
C GLU A 236 -135.68 -2.55 -13.42
N ASN A 237 -134.87 -1.93 -14.27
CA ASN A 237 -135.37 -1.23 -15.46
C ASN A 237 -136.01 -2.19 -16.47
N SER A 238 -135.58 -3.46 -16.58
CA SER A 238 -136.26 -4.45 -17.43
C SER A 238 -137.55 -5.00 -16.82
N ALA A 239 -137.64 -5.03 -15.48
CA ALA A 239 -138.86 -5.40 -14.75
C ALA A 239 -139.90 -4.27 -14.78
N GLU A 240 -139.48 -3.01 -14.82
CA GLU A 240 -140.35 -1.84 -15.01
C GLU A 240 -140.78 -1.63 -16.48
N HIS A 241 -140.05 -2.18 -17.47
CA HIS A 241 -140.37 -2.00 -18.89
C HIS A 241 -141.48 -2.92 -19.46
N ASN A 242 -142.11 -3.78 -18.66
CA ASN A 242 -143.18 -4.67 -19.13
C ASN A 242 -144.61 -4.22 -18.74
N ALA A 243 -144.76 -3.00 -18.23
CA ALA A 243 -146.05 -2.40 -17.92
C ALA A 243 -146.07 -0.90 -18.24
N THR A 244 -145.83 -0.50 -19.51
CA THR A 244 -146.43 0.69 -20.16
C THR A 244 -146.07 0.65 -21.65
N ILE A 245 -146.98 0.13 -22.48
CA ILE A 245 -146.99 0.34 -23.94
C ILE A 245 -148.10 1.36 -24.25
N THR A 246 -147.84 2.19 -25.27
CA THR A 246 -148.78 3.03 -26.05
C THR A 246 -148.95 4.46 -25.48
N ASN A 247 -148.44 5.53 -26.10
CA ASN A 247 -148.83 6.04 -27.42
C ASN A 247 -147.77 6.92 -28.14
N ARG A 248 -147.79 6.80 -29.48
CA ARG A 248 -147.01 7.42 -30.58
C ARG A 248 -147.72 8.75 -31.05
N PRO A 249 -147.38 9.52 -32.14
CA PRO A 249 -146.33 9.48 -33.21
C PRO A 249 -145.79 10.90 -33.64
N PRO A 250 -145.23 11.22 -34.86
CA PRO A 250 -144.75 10.43 -36.02
C PRO A 250 -143.34 10.81 -36.62
N VAL A 251 -142.78 9.85 -37.38
CA VAL A 251 -141.92 9.87 -38.61
C VAL A 251 -141.08 11.11 -39.03
N ALA A 252 -139.76 10.93 -39.26
CA ALA A 252 -139.04 11.08 -40.57
C ALA A 252 -137.49 11.01 -40.47
N THR A 253 -136.87 10.19 -41.35
CA THR A 253 -135.45 10.03 -41.76
C THR A 253 -134.91 11.23 -42.58
N PRO A 254 -133.58 11.46 -42.86
CA PRO A 254 -132.57 10.49 -43.35
C PRO A 254 -131.06 10.71 -43.00
N SER A 255 -130.23 9.79 -43.54
CA SER A 255 -128.76 9.57 -43.59
C SER A 255 -127.85 10.75 -44.02
N PRO A 256 -126.57 10.56 -44.45
CA PRO A 256 -125.31 10.10 -43.81
C PRO A 256 -124.15 11.15 -44.00
N VAL A 257 -122.87 10.83 -43.69
CA VAL A 257 -121.60 11.18 -44.41
C VAL A 257 -120.36 11.32 -43.48
N LEU A 258 -119.23 10.90 -44.06
CA LEU A 258 -117.88 10.54 -43.61
C LEU A 258 -116.90 11.73 -43.31
N PRO A 259 -115.60 11.48 -42.97
CA PRO A 259 -114.67 12.32 -42.19
C PRO A 259 -113.72 13.19 -43.06
N PRO A 260 -112.63 13.81 -42.54
CA PRO A 260 -111.31 13.13 -42.44
C PRO A 260 -110.31 13.62 -41.34
N SER A 261 -109.19 12.90 -41.24
CA SER A 261 -107.90 13.12 -40.52
C SER A 261 -107.08 14.35 -41.06
N PRO A 262 -105.75 14.62 -40.85
CA PRO A 262 -104.65 13.85 -40.18
C PRO A 262 -103.48 14.64 -39.47
N GLY A 263 -102.60 13.89 -38.76
CA GLY A 263 -101.12 14.01 -38.75
C GLY A 263 -100.43 14.77 -37.57
N PRO A 264 -99.08 14.69 -37.37
CA PRO A 264 -98.05 13.72 -37.81
C PRO A 264 -97.14 13.18 -36.65
N LYS A 265 -95.96 12.64 -37.00
CA LYS A 265 -95.17 11.50 -36.45
C LYS A 265 -93.95 11.86 -35.51
N PRO A 266 -93.23 10.85 -34.93
CA PRO A 266 -92.26 10.96 -33.82
C PRO A 266 -90.78 11.16 -34.26
N PRO A 267 -89.80 11.09 -33.32
CA PRO A 267 -88.69 10.17 -33.56
C PRO A 267 -88.14 9.40 -32.34
N ARG A 268 -87.36 8.37 -32.68
CA ARG A 268 -86.59 7.40 -31.88
C ARG A 268 -85.16 7.90 -31.58
N GLY A 269 -84.52 7.30 -30.57
CA GLY A 269 -83.06 7.22 -30.34
C GLY A 269 -82.79 7.10 -28.85
N ASP A 270 -81.86 6.33 -28.28
CA ASP A 270 -80.87 5.34 -28.73
C ASP A 270 -80.42 4.57 -27.45
N ARG A 271 -80.06 3.30 -27.56
CA ARG A 271 -79.14 2.58 -26.63
C ARG A 271 -77.83 2.34 -27.43
N PRO A 272 -76.70 1.84 -26.87
CA PRO A 272 -76.04 2.00 -25.56
C PRO A 272 -74.55 2.42 -25.73
N ARG A 273 -73.79 2.68 -24.65
CA ARG A 273 -72.31 2.53 -24.69
C ARG A 273 -71.73 1.92 -23.40
N ARG A 274 -71.19 0.70 -23.57
CA ARG A 274 -70.10 0.11 -22.78
C ARG A 274 -68.78 0.83 -23.09
N ARG A 275 -67.93 0.99 -22.06
CA ARG A 275 -66.45 0.88 -22.03
C ARG A 275 -66.09 0.93 -20.52
N SER A 276 -65.58 -0.10 -19.84
CA SER A 276 -64.40 -0.96 -20.02
C SER A 276 -63.06 -0.24 -19.80
N ARG A 277 -62.35 -0.76 -18.79
CA ARG A 277 -60.95 -0.61 -18.37
C ARG A 277 -60.60 0.58 -17.48
#